data_AF-A0A2P6PJG8-F1
#
_entry.id   AF-A0A2P6PJG8-F1
#
_cell.length_a   1.000
_cell.length_b   1.000
_cell.length_c   1.000
_cell.angle_alpha   90.00
_cell.angle_beta   90.00
_cell.angle_gamma   90.00
#
_symmetry.space_group_name_H-M   'P 1'
#
loop_
_entity.id
_entity.type
_entity.pdbx_description
1 polymer ?
#
loop_
_entity_poly.entity_id
_entity_poly.type
_entity_poly.pdbx_seq_one_letter_code
_entity_poly.pdbx_strand_id
1 'polypeptide(L)'
;MVPVRRERSDSDPSSACDLRHDASEDPIDSVEAETSLINAVYLDSKAELVAQSKRLGGRALDLATASKLLHLCCNFDSVECASALLSGQLGAIPLVNELDEAGKTPLHTAVESHALRCVEALLKKHARTDLRTKDGEAQLPLELSLTEARLDIYWNPNDFSKEEFVLHITEKDLSIVRLLSDKTKEIAE
;
A
#
# COMPACT_ATOMS: atom_id res chain seq x y z
N MET A 1 -41.78 73.37 21.17
CA MET A 1 -42.07 72.82 19.83
C MET A 1 -41.53 71.40 19.82
N VAL A 2 -42.36 70.42 20.21
CA VAL A 2 -42.14 69.00 19.87
C VAL A 2 -42.87 68.77 18.53
N PRO A 3 -42.54 67.79 17.67
CA PRO A 3 -42.35 66.39 18.08
C PRO A 3 -41.34 65.56 17.25
N VAL A 4 -41.30 64.26 17.59
CA VAL A 4 -41.12 63.08 16.70
C VAL A 4 -39.69 62.56 16.54
N ARG A 5 -39.39 61.28 16.81
CA ARG A 5 -40.17 60.14 17.33
C ARG A 5 -39.16 59.03 17.69
N ARG A 6 -39.50 58.31 18.77
CA ARG A 6 -39.52 56.83 18.92
C ARG A 6 -38.23 56.04 18.67
N GLU A 7 -37.90 55.00 19.42
CA GLU A 7 -38.57 54.23 20.48
C GLU A 7 -37.43 53.50 21.22
N ARG A 8 -37.34 53.60 22.55
CA ARG A 8 -37.88 52.61 23.51
C ARG A 8 -37.24 51.22 23.30
N SER A 9 -36.39 50.82 24.24
CA SER A 9 -36.78 49.96 25.39
C SER A 9 -36.57 48.49 25.01
N ASP A 10 -36.08 47.59 25.83
CA ASP A 10 -35.72 47.60 27.23
C ASP A 10 -35.02 46.25 27.46
N SER A 11 -34.05 46.26 28.38
CA SER A 11 -33.85 45.22 29.41
C SER A 11 -33.52 43.77 29.02
N ASP A 12 -32.23 43.40 29.17
CA ASP A 12 -31.65 42.50 30.21
C ASP A 12 -32.49 41.32 30.80
N PRO A 13 -31.89 40.25 31.40
CA PRO A 13 -30.46 39.91 31.59
C PRO A 13 -30.12 38.39 31.48
N SER A 14 -28.85 38.07 31.77
CA SER A 14 -28.35 36.86 32.47
C SER A 14 -28.19 35.51 31.74
N SER A 15 -26.92 35.11 31.70
CA SER A 15 -26.40 33.76 31.97
C SER A 15 -26.70 32.64 30.97
N ALA A 16 -25.74 32.37 30.09
CA ALA A 16 -25.41 31.01 29.66
C ALA A 16 -23.92 30.92 29.31
N CYS A 17 -23.21 30.13 30.10
CA CYS A 17 -21.88 29.60 29.78
C CYS A 17 -21.90 28.77 28.48
N ASP A 18 -20.69 28.44 28.01
CA ASP A 18 -20.40 27.35 27.07
C ASP A 18 -20.69 27.64 25.58
N LEU A 19 -19.84 28.46 24.94
CA LEU A 19 -19.42 28.13 23.57
C LEU A 19 -18.23 27.17 23.66
N ARG A 20 -18.58 25.90 23.87
CA ARG A 20 -17.70 24.76 23.67
C ARG A 20 -17.18 24.77 22.24
N HIS A 21 -15.96 24.27 22.13
CA HIS A 21 -15.35 23.81 20.89
C HIS A 21 -16.38 23.07 20.03
N ASP A 22 -16.49 23.46 18.77
CA ASP A 22 -16.72 22.47 17.72
C ASP A 22 -15.99 22.94 16.47
N ALA A 23 -14.69 22.69 16.45
CA ALA A 23 -13.98 22.54 15.20
C ALA A 23 -14.51 21.25 14.58
N SER A 24 -15.55 21.37 13.77
CA SER A 24 -15.87 20.35 12.78
C SER A 24 -14.71 20.30 11.78
N GLU A 25 -13.64 19.57 12.13
CA GLU A 25 -12.73 19.03 11.13
C GLU A 25 -13.59 18.08 10.27
N ASP A 26 -14.00 18.57 9.10
CA ASP A 26 -14.87 17.86 8.19
C ASP A 26 -14.24 16.51 7.76
N PRO A 27 -14.92 15.36 7.93
CA PRO A 27 -14.42 14.05 7.48
C PRO A 27 -14.19 13.94 5.96
N ILE A 28 -14.66 14.93 5.20
CA ILE A 28 -14.68 14.93 3.73
C ILE A 28 -13.27 15.16 3.15
N ASP A 29 -12.44 15.99 3.80
CA ASP A 29 -11.09 16.31 3.32
C ASP A 29 -10.13 15.11 3.46
N SER A 30 -10.32 14.27 4.50
CA SER A 30 -9.49 13.09 4.73
C SER A 30 -9.68 12.01 3.66
N VAL A 31 -10.92 11.77 3.23
CA VAL A 31 -11.24 10.71 2.24
C VAL A 31 -10.82 11.12 0.82
N GLU A 32 -11.00 12.40 0.47
CA GLU A 32 -10.58 12.93 -0.83
C GLU A 32 -9.05 12.95 -0.97
N ALA A 33 -8.34 13.27 0.12
CA ALA A 33 -6.89 13.22 0.15
C ALA A 33 -6.33 11.80 0.06
N GLU A 34 -6.92 10.83 0.77
CA GLU A 34 -6.57 9.41 0.62
C GLU A 34 -6.80 8.91 -0.82
N THR A 35 -7.95 9.27 -1.41
CA THR A 35 -8.27 8.92 -2.80
C THR A 35 -7.24 9.50 -3.77
N SER A 36 -6.79 10.73 -3.54
CA SER A 36 -5.75 11.38 -4.36
C SER A 36 -4.39 10.69 -4.25
N LEU A 37 -4.02 10.21 -3.05
CA LEU A 37 -2.80 9.41 -2.86
C LEU A 37 -2.88 8.06 -3.58
N ILE A 38 -4.02 7.37 -3.47
CA ILE A 38 -4.25 6.08 -4.15
C ILE A 38 -4.21 6.27 -5.67
N ASN A 39 -4.81 7.33 -6.20
CA ASN A 39 -4.75 7.65 -7.63
C ASN A 39 -3.30 7.90 -8.10
N ALA A 40 -2.48 8.59 -7.30
CA ALA A 40 -1.08 8.77 -7.63
C ALA A 40 -0.30 7.44 -7.67
N VAL A 41 -0.61 6.51 -6.76
CA VAL A 41 -0.05 5.13 -6.80
C VAL A 41 -0.50 4.41 -8.05
N TYR A 42 -1.80 4.47 -8.39
CA TYR A 42 -2.34 3.83 -9.59
C TYR A 42 -1.67 4.34 -10.88
N LEU A 43 -1.33 5.63 -10.93
CA LEU A 43 -0.62 6.25 -12.06
C LEU A 43 0.92 6.09 -11.98
N ASP A 44 1.43 5.47 -10.92
CA ASP A 44 2.87 5.38 -10.58
C ASP A 44 3.58 6.75 -10.60
N SER A 45 2.83 7.79 -10.25
CA SER A 45 3.29 9.18 -10.30
C SER A 45 3.90 9.59 -8.97
N LYS A 46 5.21 9.34 -8.82
CA LYS A 46 6.00 9.81 -7.68
C LYS A 46 5.84 11.31 -7.41
N ALA A 47 5.78 12.12 -8.45
CA ALA A 47 5.67 13.58 -8.31
C ALA A 47 4.34 13.98 -7.67
N GLU A 48 3.23 13.39 -8.14
CA GLU A 48 1.91 13.61 -7.56
C GLU A 48 1.84 13.04 -6.15
N LEU A 49 2.36 11.84 -5.91
CA LEU A 49 2.36 11.22 -4.59
C LEU A 49 3.05 12.11 -3.54
N VAL A 50 4.23 12.64 -3.86
CA VAL A 50 4.96 13.56 -2.97
C VAL A 50 4.24 14.89 -2.84
N ALA A 51 3.63 15.41 -3.92
CA ALA A 51 2.87 16.66 -3.86
C ALA A 51 1.62 16.52 -2.96
N GLN A 52 0.84 15.45 -3.11
CA GLN A 52 -0.34 15.18 -2.29
C GLN A 52 0.04 14.88 -0.84
N SER A 53 1.12 14.12 -0.60
CA SER A 53 1.66 13.89 0.74
C SER A 53 2.07 15.19 1.44
N LYS A 54 2.62 16.17 0.71
CA LYS A 54 2.94 17.50 1.26
C LYS A 54 1.72 18.39 1.45
N ARG A 55 0.67 18.23 0.64
CA ARG A 55 -0.60 18.97 0.80
C ARG A 55 -1.36 18.54 2.05
N LEU A 56 -1.24 17.26 2.42
CA LEU A 56 -1.61 16.73 3.74
C LEU A 56 -0.72 17.28 4.89
N GLY A 57 0.25 18.14 4.58
CA GLY A 57 1.36 18.60 5.40
C GLY A 57 0.98 19.38 6.67
N GLY A 58 0.86 18.62 7.75
CA GLY A 58 0.97 19.08 9.14
C GLY A 58 1.09 17.90 10.11
N ARG A 59 0.52 16.75 9.75
CA ARG A 59 0.73 15.46 10.39
C ARG A 59 1.59 14.61 9.45
N ALA A 60 2.66 14.01 9.96
CA ALA A 60 3.36 12.96 9.22
C ALA A 60 2.34 11.91 8.81
N LEU A 61 2.47 11.36 7.58
CA LEU A 61 1.72 10.16 7.22
C LEU A 61 1.91 9.13 8.34
N ASP A 62 0.81 8.60 8.85
CA ASP A 62 0.87 7.56 9.83
C ASP A 62 1.49 6.30 9.20
N LEU A 63 2.17 5.52 10.03
CA LEU A 63 2.88 4.33 9.57
C LEU A 63 1.91 3.33 8.92
N ALA A 64 0.67 3.26 9.41
CA ALA A 64 -0.35 2.38 8.87
C ALA A 64 -0.78 2.78 7.44
N THR A 65 -1.04 4.07 7.18
CA THR A 65 -1.29 4.54 5.80
C THR A 65 -0.08 4.34 4.89
N ALA A 66 1.14 4.61 5.38
CA ALA A 66 2.35 4.36 4.60
C ALA A 66 2.53 2.87 4.24
N SER A 67 2.24 1.97 5.18
CA SER A 67 2.25 0.53 4.97
C SER A 67 1.19 0.11 3.95
N LYS A 68 -0.06 0.56 4.13
CA LYS A 68 -1.16 0.33 3.17
C LYS A 68 -0.81 0.81 1.77
N LEU A 69 -0.22 2.00 1.63
CA LEU A 69 0.23 2.53 0.35
C LEU A 69 1.35 1.67 -0.25
N LEU A 70 2.28 1.14 0.57
CA LEU A 70 3.33 0.24 0.09
C LEU A 70 2.73 -1.05 -0.47
N HIS A 71 1.75 -1.65 0.22
CA HIS A 71 1.00 -2.80 -0.29
C HIS A 71 0.28 -2.48 -1.62
N LEU A 72 -0.37 -1.32 -1.72
CA LEU A 72 -1.01 -0.89 -2.97
C LEU A 72 -0.01 -0.68 -4.11
N CYS A 73 1.17 -0.10 -3.84
CA CYS A 73 2.21 0.01 -4.85
C CYS A 73 2.65 -1.38 -5.36
N CYS A 74 2.77 -2.35 -4.44
CA CYS A 74 3.09 -3.73 -4.80
C CYS A 74 1.96 -4.38 -5.59
N ASN A 75 0.71 -4.04 -5.32
CA ASN A 75 -0.43 -4.58 -6.06
C ASN A 75 -0.52 -4.05 -7.50
N PHE A 76 -0.07 -2.81 -7.75
CA PHE A 76 -0.12 -2.17 -9.07
C PHE A 76 1.23 -2.12 -9.80
N ASP A 77 2.29 -2.72 -9.24
CA ASP A 77 3.68 -2.63 -9.73
C ASP A 77 4.23 -1.19 -9.84
N SER A 78 3.75 -0.31 -8.95
CA SER A 78 4.09 1.11 -8.90
C SER A 78 5.43 1.35 -8.18
N VAL A 79 6.54 1.02 -8.85
CA VAL A 79 7.87 1.01 -8.22
C VAL A 79 8.41 2.41 -7.93
N GLU A 80 8.03 3.43 -8.70
CA GLU A 80 8.44 4.81 -8.47
C GLU A 80 7.81 5.33 -7.17
N CYS A 81 6.54 5.03 -6.96
CA CYS A 81 5.82 5.30 -5.71
C CYS A 81 6.36 4.48 -4.53
N ALA A 82 6.57 3.17 -4.69
CA ALA A 82 7.17 2.31 -3.66
C ALA A 82 8.56 2.80 -3.25
N SER A 83 9.38 3.20 -4.21
CA SER A 83 10.73 3.73 -3.96
C SER A 83 10.69 5.07 -3.21
N ALA A 84 9.71 5.93 -3.48
CA ALA A 84 9.51 7.18 -2.76
C ALA A 84 9.12 6.94 -1.29
N LEU A 85 8.23 5.97 -1.04
CA LEU A 85 7.85 5.52 0.30
C LEU A 85 9.06 4.96 1.07
N LEU A 86 9.78 4.01 0.47
CA LEU A 86 10.92 3.33 1.09
C LEU A 86 12.16 4.21 1.26
N SER A 87 12.21 5.36 0.58
CA SER A 87 13.26 6.39 0.78
C SER A 87 12.86 7.46 1.80
N GLY A 88 11.66 7.38 2.39
CA GLY A 88 11.18 8.32 3.40
C GLY A 88 10.82 9.70 2.86
N GLN A 89 10.60 9.84 1.54
CA GLN A 89 10.28 11.13 0.93
C GLN A 89 8.91 11.68 1.36
N LEU A 90 8.07 10.82 1.93
CA LEU A 90 6.75 11.14 2.45
C LEU A 90 6.77 11.40 3.97
N GLY A 91 7.95 11.42 4.60
CA GLY A 91 8.09 11.64 6.04
C GLY A 91 7.81 10.42 6.92
N ALA A 92 7.30 9.33 6.34
CA ALA A 92 7.15 8.03 6.95
C ALA A 92 7.89 6.98 6.14
N ILE A 93 8.57 6.06 6.83
CA ILE A 93 9.25 4.92 6.21
C ILE A 93 8.50 3.67 6.69
N PRO A 94 7.68 3.04 5.83
CA PRO A 94 6.99 1.81 6.20
C PRO A 94 7.98 0.68 6.43
N LEU A 95 7.64 -0.26 7.31
CA LEU A 95 8.45 -1.43 7.53
C LEU A 95 8.28 -2.39 6.35
N VAL A 96 9.39 -2.76 5.70
CA VAL A 96 9.40 -3.63 4.50
C VAL A 96 8.79 -5.01 4.76
N ASN A 97 8.79 -5.44 6.02
CA ASN A 97 8.31 -6.75 6.47
C ASN A 97 7.04 -6.64 7.34
N GLU A 98 6.37 -5.49 7.34
CA GLU A 98 5.09 -5.33 8.03
C GLU A 98 4.04 -6.26 7.41
N LEU A 99 3.05 -6.66 8.21
CA LEU A 99 1.93 -7.43 7.71
C LEU A 99 0.73 -6.51 7.54
N ASP A 100 0.03 -6.66 6.43
CA ASP A 100 -1.28 -6.01 6.24
C ASP A 100 -2.39 -6.74 7.02
N GLU A 101 -3.61 -6.22 6.88
CA GLU A 101 -4.83 -6.81 7.46
C GLU A 101 -5.11 -8.23 6.94
N ALA A 102 -4.59 -8.60 5.77
CA ALA A 102 -4.67 -9.95 5.22
C ALA A 102 -3.54 -10.87 5.74
N GLY A 103 -2.65 -10.36 6.60
CA GLY A 103 -1.52 -11.10 7.13
C GLY A 103 -0.41 -11.35 6.11
N LYS A 104 -0.32 -10.54 5.06
CA LYS A 104 0.68 -10.63 4.00
C LYS A 104 1.73 -9.55 4.18
N THR A 105 2.98 -9.81 3.79
CA THR A 105 4.00 -8.75 3.68
C THR A 105 3.91 -8.04 2.33
N PRO A 106 4.48 -6.83 2.16
CA PRO A 106 4.53 -6.18 0.86
C PRO A 106 5.13 -7.06 -0.25
N LEU A 107 6.09 -7.93 0.11
CA LEU A 107 6.69 -8.89 -0.81
C LEU A 107 5.68 -9.96 -1.24
N HIS A 108 4.84 -10.47 -0.34
CA HIS A 108 3.78 -11.41 -0.70
C HIS A 108 2.78 -10.77 -1.67
N THR A 109 2.31 -9.54 -1.38
CA THR A 109 1.43 -8.81 -2.28
C THR A 109 2.06 -8.58 -3.65
N ALA A 110 3.35 -8.22 -3.70
CA ALA A 110 4.06 -8.03 -4.97
C ALA A 110 4.16 -9.33 -5.78
N VAL A 111 4.37 -10.47 -5.11
CA VAL A 111 4.43 -11.78 -5.77
C VAL A 111 3.06 -12.20 -6.30
N GLU A 112 2.01 -12.05 -5.48
CA GLU A 112 0.63 -12.36 -5.84
C GLU A 112 0.17 -11.55 -7.06
N SER A 113 0.50 -10.25 -7.09
CA SER A 113 0.12 -9.35 -8.18
C SER A 113 1.09 -9.39 -9.37
N HIS A 114 2.09 -10.29 -9.35
CA HIS A 114 3.14 -10.41 -10.36
C HIS A 114 3.92 -9.11 -10.64
N ALA A 115 4.08 -8.29 -9.61
CA ALA A 115 4.75 -6.99 -9.67
C ALA A 115 6.28 -7.14 -9.60
N LEU A 116 6.88 -7.57 -10.70
CA LEU A 116 8.32 -7.88 -10.78
C LEU A 116 9.20 -6.69 -10.36
N ARG A 117 8.85 -5.46 -10.77
CA ARG A 117 9.64 -4.26 -10.47
C ARG A 117 9.59 -3.97 -8.96
N CYS A 118 8.42 -4.11 -8.35
CA CYS A 118 8.26 -4.00 -6.91
C CYS A 118 8.99 -5.12 -6.15
N VAL A 119 8.92 -6.37 -6.60
CA VAL A 119 9.68 -7.50 -5.99
C VAL A 119 11.17 -7.17 -5.97
N GLU A 120 11.74 -6.74 -7.09
CA GLU A 120 13.15 -6.33 -7.14
C GLU A 120 13.47 -5.19 -6.17
N ALA A 121 12.62 -4.16 -6.12
CA ALA A 121 12.83 -3.00 -5.26
C ALA A 121 12.79 -3.38 -3.77
N LEU A 122 11.86 -4.24 -3.38
CA LEU A 122 11.74 -4.76 -2.02
C LEU A 122 12.95 -5.63 -1.64
N LEU A 123 13.40 -6.52 -2.53
CA LEU A 123 14.58 -7.35 -2.29
C LEU A 123 15.86 -6.50 -2.18
N LYS A 124 15.99 -5.43 -2.98
CA LYS A 124 17.07 -4.43 -2.85
C LYS A 124 17.04 -3.71 -1.49
N LYS A 125 15.87 -3.66 -0.83
CA LYS A 125 15.68 -3.11 0.52
C LYS A 125 15.71 -4.17 1.61
N HIS A 126 16.25 -5.36 1.31
CA HIS A 126 16.39 -6.48 2.26
C HIS A 126 15.06 -6.97 2.83
N ALA A 127 14.02 -6.99 1.99
CA ALA A 127 12.78 -7.71 2.30
C ALA A 127 13.08 -9.17 2.60
N ARG A 128 12.44 -9.68 3.66
CA ARG A 128 12.61 -11.08 4.09
C ARG A 128 11.79 -12.01 3.21
N THR A 129 12.46 -13.02 2.67
CA THR A 129 11.85 -14.08 1.84
C THR A 129 11.47 -15.33 2.65
N ASP A 130 11.82 -15.37 3.94
CA ASP A 130 11.57 -16.49 4.85
C ASP A 130 10.33 -16.28 5.74
N LEU A 131 9.63 -15.15 5.57
CA LEU A 131 8.40 -14.87 6.30
C LEU A 131 7.24 -15.60 5.64
N ARG A 132 6.40 -16.21 6.48
CA ARG A 132 5.15 -16.80 6.04
C ARG A 132 4.03 -15.78 6.16
N THR A 133 3.08 -15.85 5.24
CA THR A 133 1.78 -15.21 5.42
C THR A 133 1.10 -15.72 6.70
N LYS A 134 0.19 -14.92 7.25
CA LYS A 134 -0.69 -15.32 8.35
C LYS A 134 -2.11 -15.67 7.87
N ASP A 135 -2.29 -15.79 6.58
CA ASP A 135 -3.50 -16.40 6.01
C ASP A 135 -3.53 -17.91 6.32
N GLY A 136 -4.63 -18.57 5.95
CA GLY A 136 -4.87 -19.97 6.30
C GLY A 136 -3.80 -20.96 5.78
N GLU A 137 -3.06 -20.59 4.74
CA GLU A 137 -2.09 -21.45 4.06
C GLU A 137 -0.64 -21.26 4.54
N ALA A 138 -0.35 -20.14 5.23
CA ALA A 138 0.97 -19.82 5.82
C ALA A 138 2.16 -20.06 4.86
N GLN A 139 2.02 -19.52 3.64
CA GLN A 139 2.93 -19.72 2.52
C GLN A 139 4.10 -18.72 2.57
N LEU A 140 5.26 -19.17 2.09
CA LEU A 140 6.40 -18.29 1.78
C LEU A 140 6.15 -17.54 0.46
N PRO A 141 6.84 -16.41 0.20
CA PRO A 141 6.75 -15.72 -1.09
C PRO A 141 7.10 -16.62 -2.27
N LEU A 142 8.08 -17.53 -2.11
CA LEU A 142 8.44 -18.48 -3.16
C LEU A 142 7.32 -19.53 -3.38
N GLU A 143 6.73 -20.05 -2.32
CA GLU A 143 5.63 -21.01 -2.41
C GLU A 143 4.40 -20.36 -3.05
N LEU A 144 4.08 -19.13 -2.64
CA LEU A 144 2.98 -18.34 -3.19
C LEU A 144 3.18 -18.10 -4.70
N SER A 145 4.41 -17.79 -5.14
CA SER A 145 4.71 -17.62 -6.56
C SER A 145 4.42 -18.85 -7.41
N LEU A 146 4.44 -20.06 -6.82
CA LEU A 146 4.22 -21.34 -7.49
C LEU A 146 2.75 -21.77 -7.50
N THR A 147 1.96 -21.36 -6.50
CA THR A 147 0.55 -21.74 -6.37
C THR A 147 -0.40 -20.85 -7.17
N GLU A 148 0.06 -19.67 -7.61
CA GLU A 148 -0.80 -18.75 -8.34
C GLU A 148 -1.24 -19.29 -9.70
N ALA A 149 -2.49 -18.97 -10.06
CA ALA A 149 -3.25 -19.54 -11.17
C ALA A 149 -2.59 -19.37 -12.56
N ARG A 150 -1.59 -18.49 -12.69
CA ARG A 150 -0.82 -18.34 -13.92
C ARG A 150 0.23 -19.41 -14.13
N LEU A 151 0.77 -19.97 -13.04
CA LEU A 151 1.80 -21.00 -13.15
C LEU A 151 1.23 -22.39 -13.33
N ASP A 152 0.05 -22.72 -12.80
CA ASP A 152 -0.67 -24.02 -12.94
C ASP A 152 0.24 -25.17 -13.41
N ILE A 153 1.31 -25.45 -12.64
CA ILE A 153 2.35 -26.41 -13.02
C ILE A 153 1.86 -27.76 -12.51
N TYR A 154 0.90 -28.34 -13.23
CA TYR A 154 0.48 -29.70 -12.97
C TYR A 154 1.35 -30.66 -13.77
N TRP A 155 2.24 -31.39 -13.10
CA TRP A 155 3.04 -32.45 -13.71
C TRP A 155 2.46 -33.82 -13.37
N ASN A 156 1.94 -34.49 -14.41
CA ASN A 156 1.61 -35.91 -14.35
C ASN A 156 2.34 -36.62 -15.51
N PRO A 157 3.26 -37.56 -15.23
CA PRO A 157 4.00 -38.27 -16.26
C PRO A 157 3.12 -39.19 -17.15
N ASN A 158 1.86 -39.42 -16.76
CA ASN A 158 0.88 -40.10 -17.60
C ASN A 158 0.09 -39.15 -18.51
N ASP A 159 0.02 -37.85 -18.19
CA ASP A 159 -0.76 -36.85 -18.95
C ASP A 159 0.13 -36.06 -19.93
N PHE A 160 1.44 -35.96 -19.67
CA PHE A 160 2.38 -35.20 -20.49
C PHE A 160 3.69 -35.94 -20.72
N SER A 161 4.22 -35.86 -21.95
CA SER A 161 5.62 -36.22 -22.21
C SER A 161 6.57 -35.22 -21.55
N LYS A 162 7.84 -35.62 -21.34
CA LYS A 162 8.86 -34.74 -20.75
C LYS A 162 9.06 -33.49 -21.60
N GLU A 163 8.99 -33.64 -22.91
CA GLU A 163 9.14 -32.58 -23.90
C GLU A 163 7.98 -31.59 -23.84
N GLU A 164 6.73 -32.06 -23.74
CA GLU A 164 5.53 -31.21 -23.62
C GLU A 164 5.50 -30.45 -22.29
N PHE A 165 5.94 -31.07 -21.21
CA PHE A 165 6.06 -30.36 -19.95
C PHE A 165 7.15 -29.31 -19.99
N VAL A 166 8.33 -29.63 -20.51
CA VAL A 166 9.40 -28.63 -20.70
C VAL A 166 8.87 -27.45 -21.52
N LEU A 167 8.14 -27.72 -22.61
CA LEU A 167 7.49 -26.66 -23.40
C LEU A 167 6.52 -25.84 -22.54
N HIS A 168 5.63 -26.50 -21.79
CA HIS A 168 4.67 -25.87 -20.91
C HIS A 168 5.31 -24.99 -19.82
N ILE A 169 6.43 -25.42 -19.23
CA ILE A 169 7.15 -24.57 -18.26
C ILE A 169 7.87 -23.41 -18.97
N THR A 170 8.41 -23.63 -20.17
CA THR A 170 9.13 -22.58 -20.91
C THR A 170 8.21 -21.48 -21.45
N GLU A 171 6.93 -21.78 -21.66
CA GLU A 171 5.92 -20.79 -22.04
C GLU A 171 5.47 -19.91 -20.86
N LYS A 172 5.69 -20.35 -19.62
CA LYS A 172 5.26 -19.63 -18.43
C LYS A 172 6.31 -18.62 -17.96
N ASP A 173 5.84 -17.50 -17.44
CA ASP A 173 6.71 -16.47 -16.88
C ASP A 173 7.19 -16.89 -15.49
N LEU A 174 8.43 -17.41 -15.44
CA LEU A 174 9.10 -17.82 -14.22
C LEU A 174 10.02 -16.73 -13.64
N SER A 175 9.88 -15.47 -14.07
CA SER A 175 10.80 -14.39 -13.68
C SER A 175 10.84 -14.18 -12.16
N ILE A 176 9.67 -14.13 -11.50
CA ILE A 176 9.59 -13.97 -10.04
C ILE A 176 10.10 -15.22 -9.32
N VAL A 177 9.77 -16.42 -9.79
CA VAL A 177 10.25 -17.69 -9.21
C VAL A 177 11.77 -17.74 -9.25
N ARG A 178 12.38 -17.40 -10.40
CA ARG A 178 13.84 -17.35 -10.56
C ARG A 178 14.46 -16.32 -9.62
N LEU A 179 13.90 -15.11 -9.60
CA LEU A 179 14.39 -14.03 -8.74
C LEU A 179 14.36 -14.40 -7.25
N LEU A 180 13.25 -14.98 -6.78
CA LEU A 180 13.10 -15.43 -5.40
C LEU A 180 13.99 -16.63 -5.07
N SER A 181 14.14 -17.59 -6.00
CA SER A 181 15.05 -18.74 -5.87
C SER A 181 16.50 -18.30 -5.70
N ASP A 182 16.94 -17.35 -6.53
CA ASP A 182 18.34 -16.87 -6.48
C ASP A 182 18.60 -16.12 -5.17
N LYS A 183 17.64 -15.33 -4.68
CA LYS A 183 17.76 -14.65 -3.39
C LYS A 183 17.61 -15.54 -2.16
N THR A 184 16.83 -16.61 -2.21
CA THR A 184 16.79 -17.57 -1.09
C THR A 184 18.08 -18.37 -0.95
N LYS A 185 18.80 -18.64 -2.05
CA LYS A 185 20.12 -19.30 -2.01
C LYS A 185 21.21 -18.42 -1.38
N GLU A 186 21.24 -17.13 -1.71
CA GLU A 186 22.20 -16.18 -1.12
C GLU A 186 22.08 -16.03 0.42
N ILE A 187 20.92 -16.35 0.99
CA ILE A 187 20.68 -16.24 2.45
C ILE A 187 21.11 -17.52 3.18
N ALA A 188 21.25 -18.64 2.46
CA ALA A 188 21.60 -19.95 3.02
C ALA A 188 23.11 -20.26 3.00
N GLU A 189 23.91 -19.45 2.31
CA GLU A 189 25.39 -19.49 2.30
C GLU A 189 26.00 -18.45 3.26
#